data_AF-A0A2D9K5C4-F1
#
_entry.id   AF-A0A2D9K5C4-F1
#
_cell.length_a   1.000
_cell.length_b   1.000
_cell.length_c   1.000
_cell.angle_alpha   90.00
_cell.angle_beta   90.00
_cell.angle_gamma   90.00
#
_symmetry.space_group_name_H-M   'P 1'
#
loop_
_entity.id
_entity.type
_entity.pdbx_description
1 polymer ?
#
loop_
_entity_poly.entity_id
_entity_poly.type
_entity_poly.pdbx_seq_one_letter_code
_entity_poly.pdbx_strand_id
1 'polypeptide(L)'
;MRDRQGIGMDATGPDDGGTASTDLGFYESLPVSSSILGLGDASAYRPLPADWVVGVADIVRSTDAVSSGGYKRVNTVAAAVIAAVANGLHGREFPFVFGGDGAGFALPAAQAEIGRAALASVAGWAQSAFGLSLRVAMVPVATIRDNGRDVQIARFAPSPDVSYAMFAGGGLAWAERRMKAGAFRIEPEDGATARPDLTGLSCRFSEIPARRDLILSVVLLPRPEASPDSFAALARDILELGV
;
A
#
# COMPACT_ATOMS: atom_id res chain seq x y z
N MET A 1 50.05 30.55 35.10
CA MET A 1 49.95 30.82 33.64
C MET A 1 50.43 29.58 32.91
N ARG A 2 49.48 28.73 32.51
CA ARG A 2 49.71 27.59 31.63
C ARG A 2 49.59 28.11 30.20
N ASP A 3 50.49 27.74 29.29
CA ASP A 3 50.05 27.48 27.93
C ASP A 3 51.05 26.71 27.04
N ARG A 4 50.45 25.87 26.20
CA ARG A 4 50.90 25.28 24.92
C ARG A 4 51.76 24.00 24.89
N GLN A 5 51.05 22.88 24.83
CA GLN A 5 51.32 21.78 23.90
C GLN A 5 50.00 21.35 23.25
N GLY A 6 50.04 20.87 21.99
CA GLY A 6 48.97 20.03 21.45
C GLY A 6 48.68 20.24 19.96
N ILE A 7 49.24 19.36 19.14
CA ILE A 7 49.00 19.20 17.71
C ILE A 7 47.67 18.44 17.56
N GLY A 8 46.72 18.97 16.78
CA GLY A 8 45.42 18.35 16.50
C GLY A 8 45.22 18.21 15.00
N MET A 9 45.15 16.97 14.54
CA MET A 9 44.89 16.58 13.16
C MET A 9 43.38 16.44 12.99
N ASP A 10 42.72 17.45 12.44
CA ASP A 10 41.30 17.39 12.10
C ASP A 10 41.13 17.01 10.62
N ALA A 11 40.75 15.76 10.40
CA ALA A 11 40.18 15.29 9.15
C ALA A 11 38.85 14.59 9.47
N THR A 12 37.77 15.38 9.50
CA THR A 12 36.40 14.88 9.46
C THR A 12 35.68 15.59 8.32
N GLY A 13 35.74 14.97 7.14
CA GLY A 13 34.78 15.24 6.07
C GLY A 13 33.41 14.65 6.44
N PRO A 14 32.31 15.16 5.86
CA PRO A 14 30.98 14.64 6.13
C PRO A 14 30.84 13.25 5.50
N ASP A 15 30.33 12.32 6.30
CA ASP A 15 30.04 10.94 5.90
C ASP A 15 28.66 10.93 5.22
N ASP A 16 28.65 11.24 3.92
CA ASP A 16 27.46 11.24 3.07
C ASP A 16 27.13 9.79 2.65
N GLY A 17 26.77 8.96 3.62
CA GLY A 17 26.55 7.52 3.47
C GLY A 17 25.20 7.08 4.01
N GLY A 18 24.11 7.72 3.59
CA GLY A 18 22.76 7.29 3.93
C GLY A 18 22.40 5.97 3.25
N THR A 19 22.73 4.84 3.87
CA THR A 19 22.13 3.54 3.51
C THR A 19 20.62 3.67 3.72
N ALA A 20 19.86 3.74 2.63
CA ALA A 20 18.40 3.71 2.68
C ALA A 20 17.97 2.50 3.51
N SER A 21 17.15 2.72 4.54
CA SER A 21 16.72 1.64 5.41
C SER A 21 16.03 0.56 4.58
N THR A 22 16.43 -0.69 4.78
CA THR A 22 15.77 -1.86 4.20
C THR A 22 14.74 -2.46 5.16
N ASP A 23 14.32 -1.71 6.17
CA ASP A 23 13.27 -2.07 7.12
C ASP A 23 12.05 -1.13 6.98
N LEU A 24 11.00 -1.35 7.77
CA LEU A 24 9.80 -0.50 7.75
C LEU A 24 10.08 0.98 8.10
N GLY A 25 11.20 1.28 8.75
CA GLY A 25 11.68 2.64 9.01
C GLY A 25 11.85 3.47 7.74
N PHE A 26 12.07 2.84 6.58
CA PHE A 26 12.01 3.55 5.29
C PHE A 26 10.64 4.23 5.09
N TYR A 27 9.55 3.49 5.29
CA TYR A 27 8.20 4.03 5.13
C TYR A 27 7.90 5.09 6.19
N GLU A 28 8.24 4.81 7.44
CA GLU A 28 8.05 5.72 8.58
C GLU A 28 8.79 7.06 8.36
N SER A 29 9.95 7.03 7.70
CA SER A 29 10.76 8.22 7.40
C SER A 29 10.27 9.09 6.24
N LEU A 30 9.31 8.62 5.44
CA LEU A 30 8.84 9.37 4.27
C LEU A 30 8.14 10.67 4.70
N PRO A 31 8.40 11.80 4.02
CA PRO A 31 7.66 13.03 4.24
C PRO A 31 6.16 12.82 4.04
N VAL A 32 5.37 13.33 4.98
CA VAL A 32 3.91 13.28 4.91
C VAL A 32 3.40 14.59 4.33
N SER A 33 2.72 14.51 3.18
CA SER A 33 2.05 15.65 2.56
C SER A 33 0.63 15.80 3.10
N SER A 34 0.22 17.00 3.45
CA SER A 34 -1.19 17.34 3.71
C SER A 34 -1.92 17.88 2.48
N SER A 35 -1.21 18.07 1.37
CA SER A 35 -1.78 18.60 0.12
C SER A 35 -2.02 17.48 -0.88
N ILE A 36 -3.29 17.28 -1.24
CA ILE A 36 -3.68 16.33 -2.29
C ILE A 36 -3.14 16.77 -3.66
N LEU A 37 -3.05 18.08 -3.91
CA LEU A 37 -2.48 18.64 -5.14
C LEU A 37 -0.99 18.29 -5.27
N GLY A 38 -0.28 18.19 -4.14
CA GLY A 38 1.12 17.77 -4.10
C GLY A 38 1.35 16.33 -4.57
N LEU A 39 0.32 15.47 -4.54
CA LEU A 39 0.42 14.09 -5.03
C LEU A 39 0.43 13.97 -6.56
N GLY A 40 0.13 15.07 -7.27
CA GLY A 40 0.31 15.14 -8.72
C GLY A 40 1.76 15.35 -9.15
N ASP A 41 2.66 15.70 -8.22
CA ASP A 41 4.09 15.83 -8.49
C ASP A 41 4.78 14.47 -8.33
N ALA A 42 5.43 13.98 -9.39
CA ALA A 42 6.21 12.75 -9.36
C ALA A 42 7.35 12.82 -8.32
N SER A 43 7.86 14.02 -8.01
CA SER A 43 8.89 14.24 -6.99
C SER A 43 8.41 13.94 -5.56
N ALA A 44 7.10 13.80 -5.33
CA ALA A 44 6.54 13.40 -4.05
C ALA A 44 6.74 11.91 -3.76
N TYR A 45 6.98 11.09 -4.77
CA TYR A 45 7.10 9.63 -4.64
C TYR A 45 8.55 9.20 -4.45
N ARG A 46 8.75 8.13 -3.69
CA ARG A 46 10.04 7.47 -3.52
C ARG A 46 9.94 6.01 -3.95
N PRO A 47 10.89 5.50 -4.74
CA PRO A 47 10.92 4.07 -5.09
C PRO A 47 11.12 3.23 -3.83
N LEU A 48 10.41 2.10 -3.74
CA LEU A 48 10.64 1.13 -2.67
C LEU A 48 12.08 0.57 -2.75
N PRO A 49 12.70 0.19 -1.62
CA PRO A 49 13.96 -0.55 -1.65
C PRO A 49 13.83 -1.86 -2.45
N ALA A 50 14.91 -2.26 -3.12
CA ALA A 50 14.86 -3.35 -4.10
C ALA A 50 14.58 -4.74 -3.49
N ASP A 51 14.91 -4.91 -2.22
CA ASP A 51 14.72 -6.13 -1.44
C ASP A 51 13.31 -6.25 -0.83
N TRP A 52 12.42 -5.29 -1.11
CA TRP A 52 11.04 -5.37 -0.66
C TRP A 52 10.20 -6.36 -1.48
N VAL A 53 9.07 -6.75 -0.90
CA VAL A 53 8.03 -7.56 -1.53
C VAL A 53 6.71 -6.79 -1.54
N VAL A 54 5.88 -7.05 -2.55
CA VAL A 54 4.54 -6.51 -2.69
C VAL A 54 3.53 -7.65 -2.53
N GLY A 55 2.63 -7.50 -1.57
CA GLY A 55 1.48 -8.37 -1.40
C GLY A 55 0.25 -7.79 -2.10
N VAL A 56 -0.53 -8.65 -2.77
CA VAL A 56 -1.80 -8.30 -3.40
C VAL A 56 -2.87 -9.33 -3.08
N ALA A 57 -4.10 -8.86 -2.92
CA ALA A 57 -5.28 -9.67 -2.67
C ALA A 57 -6.48 -9.14 -3.47
N ASP A 58 -7.31 -10.02 -4.02
CA ASP A 58 -8.47 -9.69 -4.87
C ASP A 58 -9.55 -10.77 -4.77
N ILE A 59 -10.79 -10.37 -4.52
CA ILE A 59 -11.94 -11.28 -4.38
C ILE A 59 -12.44 -11.71 -5.76
N VAL A 60 -12.55 -13.02 -5.97
CA VAL A 60 -13.11 -13.57 -7.21
C VAL A 60 -14.59 -13.20 -7.36
N ARG A 61 -14.95 -12.62 -8.51
CA ARG A 61 -16.35 -12.24 -8.84
C ARG A 61 -17.00 -11.34 -7.78
N SER A 62 -16.22 -10.42 -7.22
CA SER A 62 -16.68 -9.40 -6.27
C SER A 62 -17.88 -8.59 -6.78
N THR A 63 -17.91 -8.23 -8.07
CA THR A 63 -19.02 -7.48 -8.68
C THR A 63 -20.36 -8.19 -8.49
N ASP A 64 -20.42 -9.50 -8.72
CA ASP A 64 -21.65 -10.28 -8.53
C ASP A 64 -22.06 -10.30 -7.05
N ALA A 65 -21.09 -10.49 -6.15
CA ALA A 65 -21.34 -10.47 -4.71
C ALA A 65 -21.87 -9.10 -4.25
N VAL A 66 -21.30 -8.00 -4.74
CA VAL A 66 -21.76 -6.63 -4.44
C VAL A 66 -23.15 -6.39 -5.00
N SER A 67 -23.41 -6.76 -6.26
CA SER A 67 -24.74 -6.63 -6.88
C SER A 67 -25.83 -7.41 -6.13
N SER A 68 -25.48 -8.51 -5.47
CA SER A 68 -26.40 -9.24 -4.57
C SER A 68 -26.52 -8.66 -3.15
N GLY A 69 -26.00 -7.45 -2.89
CA GLY A 69 -26.04 -6.79 -1.57
C GLY A 69 -24.91 -7.20 -0.62
N GLY A 70 -23.92 -7.95 -1.10
CA GLY A 70 -22.81 -8.49 -0.30
C GLY A 70 -21.64 -7.54 -0.04
N TYR A 71 -21.77 -6.24 -0.32
CA TYR A 71 -20.66 -5.28 -0.25
C TYR A 71 -19.95 -5.26 1.11
N LYS A 72 -20.69 -5.41 2.22
CA LYS A 72 -20.08 -5.45 3.56
C LYS A 72 -19.12 -6.63 3.71
N ARG A 73 -19.51 -7.81 3.22
CA ARG A 73 -18.67 -9.03 3.28
C ARG A 73 -17.43 -8.87 2.41
N VAL A 74 -17.60 -8.33 1.21
CA VAL A 74 -16.50 -8.03 0.27
C VAL A 74 -15.48 -7.09 0.93
N ASN A 75 -15.94 -5.94 1.43
CA ASN A 75 -15.07 -4.95 2.06
C ASN A 75 -14.43 -5.50 3.35
N THR A 76 -15.15 -6.29 4.16
CA THR A 76 -14.61 -6.92 5.36
C THR A 76 -13.46 -7.87 5.03
N VAL A 77 -13.60 -8.71 3.99
CA VAL A 77 -12.52 -9.62 3.58
C VAL A 77 -11.30 -8.84 3.07
N ALA A 78 -11.52 -7.82 2.23
CA ALA A 78 -10.41 -7.00 1.74
C ALA A 78 -9.70 -6.23 2.87
N ALA A 79 -10.45 -5.67 3.81
CA ALA A 79 -9.88 -4.98 4.98
C ALA A 79 -9.21 -5.93 5.98
N ALA A 80 -9.65 -7.19 6.06
CA ALA A 80 -9.04 -8.21 6.92
C ALA A 80 -7.58 -8.51 6.53
N VAL A 81 -7.23 -8.39 5.24
CA VAL A 81 -5.83 -8.51 4.78
C VAL A 81 -4.95 -7.46 5.48
N ILE A 82 -5.41 -6.20 5.48
CA ILE A 82 -4.66 -5.08 6.08
C ILE A 82 -4.55 -5.27 7.59
N ALA A 83 -5.66 -5.65 8.26
CA ALA A 83 -5.68 -5.87 9.71
C ALA A 83 -4.74 -7.03 10.12
N ALA A 84 -4.78 -8.16 9.42
CA ALA A 84 -3.94 -9.30 9.71
C ALA A 84 -2.44 -8.99 9.55
N VAL A 85 -2.07 -8.24 8.50
CA VAL A 85 -0.69 -7.78 8.32
C VAL A 85 -0.29 -6.80 9.43
N ALA A 86 -1.13 -5.81 9.74
CA ALA A 86 -0.86 -4.84 10.80
C ALA A 86 -0.63 -5.51 12.16
N ASN A 87 -1.46 -6.49 12.50
CA ASN A 87 -1.35 -7.24 13.76
C ASN A 87 -0.10 -8.13 13.80
N GLY A 88 0.22 -8.79 12.68
CA GLY A 88 1.46 -9.55 12.54
C GLY A 88 2.73 -8.69 12.63
N LEU A 89 2.63 -7.40 12.28
CA LEU A 89 3.70 -6.40 12.45
C LEU A 89 3.68 -5.69 13.81
N HIS A 90 2.81 -6.13 14.73
CA HIS A 90 2.64 -5.53 16.05
C HIS A 90 2.31 -4.02 16.01
N GLY A 91 1.52 -3.61 15.03
CA GLY A 91 1.06 -2.23 14.89
C GLY A 91 2.07 -1.26 14.28
N ARG A 92 3.24 -1.74 13.79
CA ARG A 92 4.16 -0.90 13.01
C ARG A 92 3.51 -0.43 11.71
N GLU A 93 3.83 0.79 11.30
CA GLU A 93 3.33 1.36 10.06
C GLU A 93 3.93 0.64 8.84
N PHE A 94 3.10 0.37 7.84
CA PHE A 94 3.52 -0.19 6.56
C PHE A 94 2.67 0.41 5.43
N PRO A 95 3.19 0.50 4.20
CA PRO A 95 2.42 1.05 3.09
C PRO A 95 1.38 0.02 2.61
N PHE A 96 0.11 0.42 2.60
CA PHE A 96 -0.98 -0.36 2.04
C PHE A 96 -2.00 0.52 1.31
N VAL A 97 -2.78 -0.11 0.42
CA VAL A 97 -3.91 0.49 -0.28
C VAL A 97 -5.10 -0.47 -0.26
N PHE A 98 -6.28 0.08 -0.06
CA PHE A 98 -7.54 -0.64 -0.09
C PHE A 98 -8.26 -0.38 -1.41
N GLY A 99 -8.60 -1.44 -2.15
CA GLY A 99 -9.24 -1.35 -3.47
C GLY A 99 -10.76 -1.51 -3.46
N GLY A 100 -11.38 -1.76 -2.30
CA GLY A 100 -12.80 -2.12 -2.18
C GLY A 100 -12.98 -3.63 -2.03
N ASP A 101 -12.63 -4.38 -3.07
CA ASP A 101 -12.71 -5.84 -3.12
C ASP A 101 -11.35 -6.54 -3.05
N GLY A 102 -10.31 -5.77 -2.78
CA GLY A 102 -8.94 -6.22 -2.66
C GLY A 102 -8.09 -5.28 -1.82
N ALA A 103 -6.84 -5.68 -1.61
CA ALA A 103 -5.85 -4.90 -0.90
C ALA A 103 -4.47 -5.11 -1.52
N GLY A 104 -3.65 -4.07 -1.45
CA GLY A 104 -2.23 -4.11 -1.82
C GLY A 104 -1.37 -3.58 -0.69
N PHE A 105 -0.18 -4.12 -0.50
CA PHE A 105 0.78 -3.62 0.48
C PHE A 105 2.21 -3.90 0.06
N ALA A 106 3.18 -3.28 0.71
CA ALA A 106 4.58 -3.62 0.57
C ALA A 106 5.28 -3.79 1.92
N LEU A 107 6.19 -4.75 1.99
CA LEU A 107 6.98 -5.07 3.17
C LEU A 107 8.44 -5.28 2.79
N PRO A 108 9.39 -5.01 3.70
CA PRO A 108 10.75 -5.46 3.50
C PRO A 108 10.84 -6.99 3.52
N ALA A 109 11.88 -7.55 2.87
CA ALA A 109 12.07 -9.00 2.80
C ALA A 109 12.04 -9.70 4.16
N ALA A 110 12.57 -9.05 5.20
CA ALA A 110 12.60 -9.58 6.56
C ALA A 110 11.19 -9.83 7.15
N GLN A 111 10.17 -9.14 6.67
CA GLN A 111 8.77 -9.27 7.09
C GLN A 111 7.91 -10.00 6.05
N ALA A 112 8.51 -10.52 4.97
CA ALA A 112 7.78 -11.19 3.90
C ALA A 112 6.95 -12.38 4.41
N GLU A 113 7.48 -13.15 5.37
CA GLU A 113 6.76 -14.30 5.90
C GLU A 113 5.53 -13.90 6.73
N ILE A 114 5.59 -12.77 7.44
CA ILE A 114 4.41 -12.20 8.13
C ILE A 114 3.31 -11.88 7.11
N GLY A 115 3.69 -11.21 6.02
CA GLY A 115 2.75 -10.90 4.93
C GLY A 115 2.17 -12.15 4.27
N ARG A 116 3.01 -13.17 4.03
CA ARG A 116 2.59 -14.45 3.44
C ARG A 116 1.60 -15.20 4.32
N ALA A 117 1.90 -15.34 5.61
CA ALA A 117 1.06 -16.01 6.58
C ALA A 117 -0.30 -15.28 6.73
N ALA A 118 -0.27 -13.94 6.83
CA ALA A 118 -1.49 -13.15 6.88
C ALA A 118 -2.37 -13.34 5.64
N LEU A 119 -1.77 -13.29 4.44
CA LEU A 119 -2.48 -13.52 3.17
C LEU A 119 -3.10 -14.93 3.10
N ALA A 120 -2.33 -15.97 3.44
CA ALA A 120 -2.80 -17.35 3.41
C ALA A 120 -3.95 -17.58 4.41
N SER A 121 -3.82 -17.05 5.63
CA SER A 121 -4.82 -17.20 6.68
C SER A 121 -6.11 -16.44 6.36
N VAL A 122 -6.01 -15.20 5.86
CA VAL A 122 -7.20 -14.44 5.44
C VAL A 122 -7.89 -15.10 4.24
N ALA A 123 -7.13 -15.67 3.30
CA ALA A 123 -7.72 -16.37 2.16
C ALA A 123 -8.49 -17.64 2.57
N GLY A 124 -7.94 -18.44 3.48
CA GLY A 124 -8.63 -19.60 4.06
C GLY A 124 -9.88 -19.20 4.85
N TRP A 125 -9.76 -18.17 5.69
CA TRP A 125 -10.86 -17.64 6.50
C TRP A 125 -11.98 -17.02 5.65
N ALA A 126 -11.67 -16.30 4.58
CA ALA A 126 -12.67 -15.71 3.69
C ALA A 126 -13.60 -16.76 3.08
N GLN A 127 -13.04 -17.91 2.73
CA GLN A 127 -13.80 -19.03 2.18
C GLN A 127 -14.71 -19.68 3.23
N SER A 128 -14.23 -19.89 4.46
CA SER A 128 -15.05 -20.54 5.49
C SER A 128 -16.09 -19.59 6.12
N ALA A 129 -15.71 -18.34 6.40
CA ALA A 129 -16.58 -17.37 7.05
C ALA A 129 -17.62 -16.76 6.09
N PHE A 130 -17.26 -16.59 4.82
CA PHE A 130 -18.10 -15.89 3.85
C PHE A 130 -18.26 -16.63 2.52
N GLY A 131 -17.73 -17.82 2.30
CA GLY A 131 -17.83 -18.47 0.99
C GLY A 131 -17.20 -17.66 -0.15
N LEU A 132 -16.33 -16.69 0.17
CA LEU A 132 -15.67 -15.83 -0.80
C LEU A 132 -14.29 -16.40 -1.11
N SER A 133 -14.01 -16.59 -2.39
CA SER A 133 -12.67 -16.97 -2.83
C SER A 133 -11.81 -15.71 -2.94
N LEU A 134 -10.76 -15.64 -2.12
CA LEU A 134 -9.78 -14.56 -2.15
C LEU A 134 -8.51 -15.05 -2.86
N ARG A 135 -8.16 -14.41 -3.98
CA ARG A 135 -6.84 -14.61 -4.59
C ARG A 135 -5.82 -13.81 -3.81
N VAL A 136 -4.67 -14.41 -3.54
CA VAL A 136 -3.54 -13.75 -2.88
C VAL A 136 -2.24 -14.11 -3.56
N ALA A 137 -1.33 -13.15 -3.64
CA ALA A 137 0.02 -13.34 -4.17
C ALA A 137 1.00 -12.38 -3.49
N MET A 138 2.29 -12.73 -3.56
CA MET A 138 3.36 -11.88 -3.10
C MET A 138 4.54 -11.91 -4.08
N VAL A 139 5.00 -10.73 -4.50
CA VAL A 139 5.96 -10.57 -5.60
C VAL A 139 7.13 -9.69 -5.17
N PRO A 140 8.39 -10.08 -5.41
CA PRO A 140 9.55 -9.22 -5.14
C PRO A 140 9.53 -7.94 -5.99
N VAL A 141 9.94 -6.81 -5.40
CA VAL A 141 10.07 -5.52 -6.12
C VAL A 141 11.08 -5.63 -7.27
N ALA A 142 12.19 -6.33 -7.07
CA ALA A 142 13.15 -6.61 -8.14
C ALA A 142 12.49 -7.26 -9.37
N THR A 143 11.63 -8.27 -9.16
CA THR A 143 10.90 -8.93 -10.26
C THR A 143 9.93 -7.99 -10.98
N ILE A 144 9.30 -7.06 -10.26
CA ILE A 144 8.44 -6.02 -10.85
C ILE A 144 9.28 -5.11 -11.76
N ARG A 145 10.49 -4.74 -11.33
CA ARG A 145 11.44 -3.90 -12.08
C ARG A 145 12.01 -4.59 -13.31
N ASP A 146 12.33 -5.87 -13.21
CA ASP A 146 12.76 -6.69 -14.36
C ASP A 146 11.68 -6.75 -15.46
N ASN A 147 10.43 -6.44 -15.12
CA ASN A 147 9.30 -6.37 -16.06
C ASN A 147 8.93 -4.93 -16.47
N GLY A 148 9.85 -3.98 -16.31
CA GLY A 148 9.72 -2.60 -16.80
C GLY A 148 8.70 -1.76 -16.03
N ARG A 149 8.42 -2.10 -14.77
CA ARG A 149 7.53 -1.36 -13.87
C ARG A 149 8.27 -0.97 -12.60
N ASP A 150 7.73 -0.08 -11.80
CA ASP A 150 8.28 0.23 -10.48
C ASP A 150 7.17 0.30 -9.43
N VAL A 151 7.55 0.27 -8.17
CA VAL A 151 6.66 0.51 -7.05
C VAL A 151 7.22 1.68 -6.27
N GLN A 152 6.53 2.80 -6.38
CA GLN A 152 6.89 4.03 -5.70
C GLN A 152 5.78 4.40 -4.73
N ILE A 153 6.16 5.00 -3.61
CA ILE A 153 5.23 5.37 -2.55
C ILE A 153 5.42 6.81 -2.10
N ALA A 154 4.32 7.45 -1.73
CA ALA A 154 4.28 8.73 -1.01
C ALA A 154 3.33 8.59 0.20
N ARG A 155 3.44 9.51 1.18
CA ARG A 155 2.52 9.56 2.33
C ARG A 155 1.63 10.79 2.24
N PHE A 156 0.32 10.58 2.39
CA PHE A 156 -0.68 11.65 2.37
C PHE A 156 -1.53 11.65 3.64
N ALA A 157 -1.61 12.78 4.33
CA ALA A 157 -2.43 12.96 5.52
C ALA A 157 -3.51 14.03 5.29
N PRO A 158 -4.77 13.64 5.00
CA PRO A 158 -5.86 14.60 4.89
C PRO A 158 -6.33 15.16 6.23
N SER A 159 -5.91 14.56 7.36
CA SER A 159 -6.11 15.07 8.71
C SER A 159 -4.92 14.68 9.61
N PRO A 160 -4.80 15.27 10.82
CA PRO A 160 -3.76 14.89 11.78
C PRO A 160 -3.84 13.43 12.27
N ASP A 161 -5.02 12.80 12.14
CA ASP A 161 -5.31 11.49 12.74
C ASP A 161 -5.04 10.31 11.78
N VAL A 162 -4.84 10.57 10.48
CA VAL A 162 -4.67 9.52 9.48
C VAL A 162 -3.67 9.90 8.40
N SER A 163 -2.83 8.94 8.03
CA SER A 163 -1.96 9.01 6.86
C SER A 163 -2.15 7.77 5.98
N TYR A 164 -2.13 7.98 4.66
CA TYR A 164 -2.31 6.97 3.64
C TYR A 164 -1.05 6.82 2.80
N ALA A 165 -0.72 5.58 2.43
CA ALA A 165 0.25 5.34 1.37
C ALA A 165 -0.41 5.58 0.00
N MET A 166 0.28 6.33 -0.85
CA MET A 166 -0.09 6.56 -2.24
C MET A 166 0.88 5.80 -3.12
N PHE A 167 0.38 4.90 -3.96
CA PHE A 167 1.22 4.05 -4.82
C PHE A 167 1.30 4.60 -6.25
N ALA A 168 2.49 4.57 -6.83
CA ALA A 168 2.78 4.93 -8.22
C ALA A 168 3.77 3.94 -8.87
N GLY A 169 4.07 4.14 -10.16
CA GLY A 169 4.99 3.31 -10.94
C GLY A 169 4.37 2.09 -11.63
N GLY A 170 3.08 1.81 -11.38
CA GLY A 170 2.31 0.76 -12.05
C GLY A 170 2.66 -0.67 -11.65
N GLY A 171 3.61 -0.86 -10.73
CA GLY A 171 4.05 -2.17 -10.25
C GLY A 171 2.97 -2.93 -9.48
N LEU A 172 2.17 -2.24 -8.65
CA LEU A 172 1.07 -2.85 -7.91
C LEU A 172 0.00 -3.43 -8.86
N ALA A 173 -0.44 -2.63 -9.84
CA ALA A 173 -1.38 -3.07 -10.86
C ALA A 173 -0.82 -4.20 -11.73
N TRP A 174 0.50 -4.21 -11.98
CA TRP A 174 1.16 -5.33 -12.65
C TRP A 174 1.12 -6.60 -11.79
N ALA A 175 1.46 -6.52 -10.51
CA ALA A 175 1.43 -7.65 -9.58
C ALA A 175 0.02 -8.27 -9.49
N GLU A 176 -1.01 -7.43 -9.40
CA GLU A 176 -2.41 -7.85 -9.40
C GLU A 176 -2.79 -8.61 -10.69
N ARG A 177 -2.40 -8.11 -11.87
CA ARG A 177 -2.62 -8.81 -13.15
C ARG A 177 -1.91 -10.16 -13.18
N ARG A 178 -0.67 -10.24 -12.67
CA ARG A 178 0.08 -11.50 -12.60
C ARG A 178 -0.58 -12.51 -11.66
N MET A 179 -1.07 -12.06 -10.51
CA MET A 179 -1.87 -12.87 -9.58
C MET A 179 -3.13 -13.42 -10.25
N LYS A 180 -3.88 -12.55 -10.97
CA LYS A 180 -5.10 -12.97 -11.71
C LYS A 180 -4.79 -13.98 -12.83
N ALA A 181 -3.57 -13.95 -13.38
CA ALA A 181 -3.06 -14.94 -14.31
C ALA A 181 -2.47 -16.21 -13.66
N GLY A 182 -2.53 -16.33 -12.32
CA GLY A 182 -2.10 -17.51 -11.57
C GLY A 182 -0.62 -17.51 -11.14
N ALA A 183 0.13 -16.44 -11.41
CA ALA A 183 1.54 -16.34 -11.00
C ALA A 183 1.67 -15.87 -9.55
N PHE A 184 2.76 -16.29 -8.87
CA PHE A 184 3.12 -15.89 -7.50
C PHE A 184 2.05 -16.17 -6.42
N ARG A 185 1.12 -17.07 -6.74
CA ARG A 185 0.00 -17.44 -5.88
C ARG A 185 0.51 -17.95 -4.53
N ILE A 186 -0.17 -17.53 -3.48
CA ILE A 186 -0.06 -18.13 -2.16
C ILE A 186 -1.28 -19.04 -1.98
N GLU A 187 -1.04 -20.29 -1.58
CA GLU A 187 -2.15 -21.20 -1.28
C GLU A 187 -2.82 -20.79 0.04
N PRO A 188 -4.16 -20.83 0.09
CA PRO A 188 -4.88 -20.49 1.31
C PRO A 188 -4.60 -21.55 2.39
N GLU A 189 -4.64 -21.12 3.65
CA GLU A 189 -4.75 -22.05 4.76
C GLU A 189 -6.08 -22.82 4.68
N ASP A 190 -6.14 -23.99 5.30
CA ASP A 190 -7.40 -24.70 5.45
C ASP A 190 -8.40 -23.81 6.22
N GLY A 191 -9.57 -23.55 5.61
CA GLY A 191 -10.60 -22.70 6.18
C GLY A 191 -11.13 -23.21 7.53
N ALA A 192 -10.96 -24.49 7.86
CA ALA A 192 -11.30 -25.05 9.17
C ALA A 192 -10.36 -24.51 10.27
N THR A 193 -9.08 -24.31 9.94
CA THR A 193 -8.02 -23.91 10.89
C THR A 193 -7.60 -22.45 10.76
N ALA A 194 -7.90 -21.79 9.64
CA ALA A 194 -7.53 -20.40 9.39
C ALA A 194 -8.13 -19.47 10.45
N ARG A 195 -7.27 -18.79 11.20
CA ARG A 195 -7.63 -17.87 12.28
C ARG A 195 -6.74 -16.63 12.22
N PRO A 196 -6.93 -15.75 11.22
CA PRO A 196 -6.18 -14.51 11.15
C PRO A 196 -6.49 -13.65 12.39
N ASP A 197 -5.47 -12.98 12.93
CA ASP A 197 -5.68 -11.97 13.97
C ASP A 197 -6.28 -10.71 13.33
N LEU A 198 -7.57 -10.51 13.54
CA LEU A 198 -8.33 -9.36 13.05
C LEU A 198 -8.65 -8.35 14.16
N THR A 199 -7.87 -8.35 15.25
CA THR A 199 -8.02 -7.39 16.33
C THR A 199 -8.04 -5.97 15.78
N GLY A 200 -9.01 -5.17 16.24
CA GLY A 200 -9.21 -3.79 15.79
C GLY A 200 -9.99 -3.63 14.47
N LEU A 201 -10.22 -4.69 13.70
CA LEU A 201 -11.00 -4.62 12.46
C LEU A 201 -12.45 -4.25 12.79
N SER A 202 -12.84 -3.01 12.46
CA SER A 202 -14.19 -2.53 12.62
C SER A 202 -14.55 -1.55 11.52
N CYS A 203 -15.75 -1.69 10.96
CA CYS A 203 -16.30 -0.71 10.03
C CYS A 203 -17.05 0.35 10.84
N ARG A 204 -16.35 1.44 11.19
CA ARG A 204 -16.92 2.61 11.90
C ARG A 204 -17.34 3.70 10.91
N PHE A 205 -17.97 3.29 9.81
CA PHE A 205 -18.38 4.23 8.78
C PHE A 205 -19.37 5.23 9.35
N SER A 206 -18.97 6.50 9.35
CA SER A 206 -19.83 7.66 9.61
C SER A 206 -20.05 8.37 8.28
N GLU A 207 -21.27 8.85 8.07
CA GLU A 207 -21.59 9.63 6.88
C GLU A 207 -20.72 10.89 6.84
N ILE A 208 -20.05 11.12 5.71
CA ILE A 208 -19.30 12.34 5.47
C ILE A 208 -20.28 13.33 4.82
N PRO A 209 -20.64 14.44 5.46
CA PRO A 209 -21.57 15.40 4.87
C PRO A 209 -20.93 16.10 3.67
N ALA A 210 -21.72 16.33 2.63
CA ALA A 210 -21.30 17.14 1.50
C ALA A 210 -21.05 18.59 1.94
N ARG A 211 -20.00 19.23 1.43
CA ARG A 211 -19.73 20.66 1.68
C ARG A 211 -20.53 21.59 0.77
N ARG A 212 -20.85 21.13 -0.45
CA ARG A 212 -21.54 21.88 -1.51
C ARG A 212 -22.71 21.07 -2.08
N ASP A 213 -23.47 20.40 -1.21
CA ASP A 213 -24.62 19.52 -1.52
C ASP A 213 -24.33 18.28 -2.41
N LEU A 214 -23.11 18.15 -2.95
CA LEU A 214 -22.67 17.05 -3.78
C LEU A 214 -21.33 16.48 -3.29
N ILE A 215 -21.21 15.16 -3.27
CA ILE A 215 -19.94 14.44 -3.18
C ILE A 215 -19.68 13.82 -4.55
N LEU A 216 -18.59 14.25 -5.20
CA LEU A 216 -18.14 13.69 -6.46
C LEU A 216 -17.01 12.68 -6.20
N SER A 217 -17.19 11.45 -6.64
CA SER A 217 -16.13 10.44 -6.66
C SER A 217 -15.76 10.15 -8.10
N VAL A 218 -14.47 10.29 -8.43
CA VAL A 218 -13.95 10.10 -9.78
C VAL A 218 -12.82 9.08 -9.74
N VAL A 219 -12.91 8.07 -10.59
CA VAL A 219 -11.82 7.12 -10.85
C VAL A 219 -11.30 7.42 -12.25
N LEU A 220 -10.01 7.78 -12.34
CA LEU A 220 -9.35 8.16 -13.58
C LEU A 220 -8.27 7.15 -13.90
N LEU A 221 -8.24 6.69 -15.15
CA LEU A 221 -7.18 5.82 -15.67
C LEU A 221 -6.61 6.46 -16.94
N PRO A 222 -5.28 6.62 -17.05
CA PRO A 222 -4.68 7.08 -18.29
C PRO A 222 -4.84 6.00 -19.36
N ARG A 223 -5.05 6.43 -20.61
CA ARG A 223 -4.92 5.52 -21.76
C ARG A 223 -3.45 5.09 -21.92
N PRO A 224 -3.15 3.92 -22.51
CA PRO A 224 -1.78 3.43 -22.65
C PRO A 224 -0.80 4.41 -23.31
N GLU A 225 -1.30 5.24 -24.24
CA GLU A 225 -0.55 6.23 -24.99
C GLU A 225 -0.48 7.63 -24.32
N ALA A 226 -1.18 7.84 -23.21
CA ALA A 226 -1.18 9.13 -22.53
C ALA A 226 0.15 9.38 -21.83
N SER A 227 0.68 10.60 -21.96
CA SER A 227 1.88 11.00 -21.23
C SER A 227 1.57 11.16 -19.74
N PRO A 228 2.50 10.77 -18.83
CA PRO A 228 2.35 11.02 -17.39
C PRO A 228 2.04 12.48 -17.08
N ASP A 229 2.70 13.42 -17.75
CA ASP A 229 2.52 14.86 -17.55
C ASP A 229 1.11 15.32 -17.91
N SER A 230 0.57 14.84 -19.04
CA SER A 230 -0.80 15.17 -19.45
C SER A 230 -1.86 14.63 -18.48
N PHE A 231 -1.63 13.44 -17.92
CA PHE A 231 -2.52 12.87 -16.91
C PHE A 231 -2.43 13.64 -15.59
N ALA A 232 -1.23 14.00 -15.16
CA ALA A 232 -1.01 14.80 -13.96
C ALA A 232 -1.63 16.20 -14.07
N ALA A 233 -1.54 16.84 -15.24
CA ALA A 233 -2.19 18.12 -15.50
C ALA A 233 -3.72 18.01 -15.37
N LEU A 234 -4.34 17.03 -16.04
CA LEU A 234 -5.79 16.81 -15.93
C LEU A 234 -6.24 16.49 -14.50
N ALA A 235 -5.48 15.65 -13.79
CA ALA A 235 -5.78 15.32 -12.40
C ALA A 235 -5.73 16.56 -11.50
N ARG A 236 -4.75 17.46 -11.74
CA ARG A 236 -4.67 18.75 -11.04
C ARG A 236 -5.88 19.62 -11.36
N ASP A 237 -6.23 19.80 -12.63
CA ASP A 237 -7.38 20.61 -13.05
C ASP A 237 -8.68 20.12 -12.37
N ILE A 238 -8.89 18.80 -12.28
CA ILE A 238 -10.05 18.20 -11.61
C ILE A 238 -10.02 18.46 -10.09
N LEU A 239 -8.86 18.32 -9.45
CA LEU A 239 -8.72 18.57 -8.01
C LEU A 239 -8.95 20.05 -7.66
N GLU A 240 -8.53 20.98 -8.53
CA GLU A 240 -8.74 22.42 -8.35
C GLU A 240 -10.23 22.82 -8.37
N LEU A 241 -11.11 22.04 -9.03
CA LEU A 241 -12.56 22.27 -8.96
C LEU A 241 -13.14 22.05 -7.55
N GLY A 242 -12.47 21.22 -6.74
CA GLY A 242 -12.92 20.82 -5.41
C GLY A 242 -12.41 21.69 -4.25
N VAL A 243 -11.41 22.54 -4.50
CA VAL A 243 -10.90 23.54 -3.55
C VAL A 243 -11.84 24.76 -3.52
#